data_AF-A0A265Q3B7-F1
#
_entry.id   AF-A0A265Q3B7-F1
#
_cell.length_a   1.000
_cell.length_b   1.000
_cell.length_c   1.000
_cell.angle_alpha   90.00
_cell.angle_beta   90.00
_cell.angle_gamma   90.00
#
_symmetry.space_group_name_H-M   'P 1'
#
loop_
_entity.id
_entity.type
_entity.pdbx_description
1 polymer ?
#
loop_
_entity_poly.entity_id
_entity_poly.type
_entity_poly.pdbx_seq_one_letter_code
_entity_poly.pdbx_strand_id
1 'polypeptide(L)'
;MKLIYETISWIEQNHKNSSPFFNQKDKAMSIIRRYIMWLWINEIELNFSSEKRKKYLKECYIQVEGDILAGILNLDIEQEDKARLIYFLYLSDEEKQELIESIEEAKEEVKRIYHEEKVNYHNNEKNILEQLKNPEYMKQLVNLRFQSEVKVTPYVSLIDKDSMKLHYQQSRGVLLIIGHEYNIKNDIFMYSHKSSLEKFKALGDDTRLKIVESIIEEPKTASELSSLLNLTIPTIAHHLKVLVLAGIISTCVNTEETAKVTYELYYPGIEDLIANLNKLMLGGIR
;
A
#
# COMPACT_ATOMS: atom_id res chain seq x y z
N MET A 1 3.05 -16.58 -13.02
CA MET A 1 3.10 -15.73 -11.81
C MET A 1 2.02 -14.64 -11.76
N LYS A 2 1.88 -13.74 -12.75
CA LYS A 2 0.77 -12.75 -12.78
C LYS A 2 -0.62 -13.36 -12.54
N LEU A 3 -0.96 -14.43 -13.26
CA LEU A 3 -2.22 -15.15 -13.05
C LEU A 3 -2.38 -15.64 -11.60
N ILE A 4 -1.34 -16.24 -11.02
CA ILE A 4 -1.36 -16.72 -9.63
C ILE A 4 -1.56 -15.56 -8.65
N TYR A 5 -0.94 -14.40 -8.92
CA TYR A 5 -1.14 -13.21 -8.11
C TYR A 5 -2.59 -12.70 -8.16
N GLU A 6 -3.19 -12.62 -9.36
CA GLU A 6 -4.61 -12.28 -9.53
C GLU A 6 -5.52 -13.31 -8.87
N THR A 7 -5.18 -14.61 -8.97
CA THR A 7 -5.90 -15.69 -8.28
C THR A 7 -5.92 -15.50 -6.78
N ILE A 8 -4.77 -15.19 -6.16
CA ILE A 8 -4.74 -14.91 -4.71
C ILE A 8 -5.52 -13.63 -4.39
N SER A 9 -5.41 -12.59 -5.21
CA SER A 9 -6.24 -11.39 -5.04
C SER A 9 -7.73 -11.71 -5.05
N TRP A 10 -8.15 -12.63 -5.92
CA TRP A 10 -9.53 -13.06 -6.04
C TRP A 10 -9.96 -13.88 -4.82
N ILE A 11 -9.12 -14.82 -4.35
CA ILE A 11 -9.38 -15.58 -3.11
C ILE A 11 -9.52 -14.62 -1.92
N GLU A 12 -8.60 -13.68 -1.78
CA GLU A 12 -8.64 -12.67 -0.71
C GLU A 12 -9.88 -11.77 -0.76
N GLN A 13 -10.51 -11.56 -1.93
CA GLN A 13 -11.72 -10.74 -2.02
C GLN A 13 -12.99 -11.56 -1.74
N ASN A 14 -13.04 -12.81 -2.21
CA ASN A 14 -14.24 -13.65 -2.21
C ASN A 14 -14.29 -14.68 -1.08
N HIS A 15 -13.14 -15.03 -0.51
CA HIS A 15 -12.97 -16.07 0.50
C HIS A 15 -12.19 -15.56 1.71
N LYS A 16 -12.47 -14.34 2.16
CA LYS A 16 -11.73 -13.66 3.25
C LYS A 16 -11.56 -14.43 4.54
N ASN A 17 -12.40 -15.44 4.79
CA ASN A 17 -12.38 -16.26 6.01
C ASN A 17 -12.12 -17.74 5.73
N SER A 18 -11.75 -18.13 4.49
CA SER A 18 -11.54 -19.54 4.16
C SER A 18 -10.29 -20.11 4.83
N SER A 19 -9.28 -19.28 5.06
CA SER A 19 -8.04 -19.72 5.68
C SER A 19 -7.23 -18.56 6.28
N PRO A 20 -6.48 -18.80 7.38
CA PRO A 20 -5.51 -17.84 7.90
C PRO A 20 -4.47 -17.37 6.87
N PHE A 21 -4.26 -18.12 5.78
CA PHE A 21 -3.36 -17.74 4.67
C PHE A 21 -3.77 -16.47 3.95
N PHE A 22 -5.09 -16.27 3.78
CA PHE A 22 -5.67 -15.20 2.97
C PHE A 22 -6.25 -14.06 3.82
N ASN A 23 -6.24 -14.21 5.14
CA ASN A 23 -6.71 -13.19 6.07
C ASN A 23 -5.93 -11.87 5.87
N GLN A 24 -6.68 -10.78 5.78
CA GLN A 24 -6.17 -9.41 5.69
C GLN A 24 -6.60 -8.63 6.93
N LYS A 25 -5.69 -7.84 7.51
CA LYS A 25 -6.07 -6.72 8.38
C LYS A 25 -6.13 -5.44 7.53
N ASP A 26 -7.20 -4.66 7.67
CA ASP A 26 -7.36 -3.31 7.11
C ASP A 26 -6.98 -3.12 5.63
N LYS A 27 -7.46 -4.02 4.75
CA LYS A 27 -7.24 -3.98 3.28
C LYS A 27 -5.76 -4.12 2.84
N ALA A 28 -4.86 -4.48 3.74
CA ALA A 28 -3.48 -4.83 3.41
C ALA A 28 -3.41 -6.20 2.70
N MET A 29 -2.42 -6.39 1.84
CA MET A 29 -2.20 -7.69 1.17
C MET A 29 -1.84 -8.78 2.18
N SER A 30 -2.34 -10.00 2.00
CA SER A 30 -1.96 -11.13 2.85
C SER A 30 -0.47 -11.48 2.72
N ILE A 31 0.05 -12.25 3.67
CA ILE A 31 1.43 -12.75 3.58
C ILE A 31 1.65 -13.60 2.33
N ILE A 32 0.68 -14.42 1.93
CA ILE A 32 0.81 -15.24 0.73
C ILE A 32 0.87 -14.36 -0.51
N ARG A 33 0.03 -13.34 -0.61
CA ARG A 33 0.05 -12.41 -1.74
C ARG A 33 1.37 -11.63 -1.85
N ARG A 34 1.92 -11.17 -0.72
CA ARG A 34 3.25 -10.55 -0.65
C ARG A 34 4.35 -11.53 -1.06
N TYR A 35 4.26 -12.79 -0.64
CA TYR A 35 5.21 -13.82 -1.03
C TYR A 35 5.16 -14.17 -2.53
N ILE A 36 3.97 -14.34 -3.10
CA ILE A 36 3.80 -14.57 -4.54
C ILE A 36 4.27 -13.37 -5.35
N MET A 37 4.05 -12.16 -4.86
CA MET A 37 4.62 -10.96 -5.46
C MET A 37 6.16 -11.02 -5.45
N TRP A 38 6.77 -11.36 -4.31
CA TRP A 38 8.22 -11.54 -4.22
C TRP A 38 8.73 -12.61 -5.18
N LEU A 39 8.08 -13.77 -5.28
CA LEU A 39 8.43 -14.81 -6.24
C LEU A 39 8.35 -14.29 -7.68
N TRP A 40 7.26 -13.61 -8.02
CA TRP A 40 7.04 -13.05 -9.35
C TRP A 40 8.16 -12.07 -9.75
N ILE A 41 8.47 -11.11 -8.87
CA ILE A 41 9.52 -10.11 -9.14
C ILE A 41 10.91 -10.75 -9.21
N ASN A 42 11.14 -11.84 -8.48
CA ASN A 42 12.38 -12.61 -8.54
C ASN A 42 12.44 -13.61 -9.70
N GLU A 43 11.41 -13.67 -10.57
CA GLU A 43 11.31 -14.66 -11.64
C GLU A 43 11.39 -16.12 -11.12
N ILE A 44 10.91 -16.35 -9.90
CA ILE A 44 10.87 -17.67 -9.27
C ILE A 44 9.47 -18.25 -9.50
N GLU A 45 9.43 -19.52 -9.90
CA GLU A 45 8.19 -20.29 -9.99
C GLU A 45 7.52 -20.47 -8.62
N LEU A 46 6.25 -20.87 -8.61
CA LEU A 46 5.50 -21.10 -7.39
C LEU A 46 6.20 -22.17 -6.54
N ASN A 47 6.74 -21.77 -5.37
CA ASN A 47 7.54 -22.66 -4.54
C ASN A 47 7.39 -22.27 -3.07
N PHE A 48 6.88 -23.17 -2.22
CA PHE A 48 6.72 -22.96 -0.78
C PHE A 48 7.75 -23.72 0.07
N SER A 49 8.90 -24.10 -0.51
CA SER A 49 9.98 -24.76 0.23
C SER A 49 10.45 -23.91 1.41
N SER A 50 10.96 -24.57 2.46
CA SER A 50 11.49 -23.87 3.63
C SER A 50 12.61 -22.88 3.23
N GLU A 51 13.47 -23.26 2.28
CA GLU A 51 14.53 -22.40 1.78
C GLU A 51 13.99 -21.08 1.19
N LYS A 52 13.00 -21.16 0.28
CA LYS A 52 12.44 -19.97 -0.38
C LYS A 52 11.68 -19.08 0.60
N ARG A 53 10.90 -19.66 1.51
CA ARG A 53 10.17 -18.91 2.55
C ARG A 53 11.13 -18.18 3.50
N LYS A 54 12.19 -18.86 3.95
CA LYS A 54 13.24 -18.26 4.79
C LYS A 54 13.97 -17.14 4.05
N LYS A 55 14.28 -17.33 2.76
CA LYS A 55 14.91 -16.30 1.92
C LYS A 55 14.03 -15.06 1.82
N TYR A 56 12.74 -15.21 1.52
CA TYR A 56 11.77 -14.11 1.52
C TYR A 56 11.72 -13.37 2.85
N LEU A 57 11.61 -14.08 3.98
CA LEU A 57 11.53 -13.44 5.30
C LEU A 57 12.80 -12.64 5.63
N LYS A 58 13.98 -13.17 5.29
CA LYS A 58 15.26 -12.47 5.45
C LYS A 58 15.33 -11.20 4.59
N GLU A 59 15.01 -11.34 3.30
CA GLU A 59 15.10 -10.25 2.33
C GLU A 59 14.01 -9.18 2.49
N CYS A 60 12.88 -9.49 3.11
CA CYS A 60 11.77 -8.53 3.21
C CYS A 60 11.58 -7.95 4.61
N TYR A 61 12.03 -8.63 5.67
CA TYR A 61 11.74 -8.22 7.05
C TYR A 61 12.96 -8.09 7.96
N ILE A 62 13.93 -9.01 7.90
CA ILE A 62 14.87 -9.19 9.03
C ILE A 62 16.21 -8.50 8.82
N GLN A 63 16.72 -8.36 7.58
CA GLN A 63 17.92 -7.60 7.19
C GLN A 63 19.25 -7.81 7.99
N VAL A 64 19.27 -8.66 9.02
CA VAL A 64 20.42 -8.94 9.89
C VAL A 64 20.75 -10.44 9.83
N GLU A 65 22.04 -10.79 9.88
CA GLU A 65 22.47 -12.17 10.04
C GLU A 65 22.01 -12.72 11.41
N GLY A 66 21.28 -13.83 11.40
CA GLY A 66 20.79 -14.45 12.63
C GLY A 66 19.63 -15.40 12.43
N ASP A 67 19.05 -15.82 13.56
CA ASP A 67 17.85 -16.64 13.62
C ASP A 67 16.62 -15.85 13.14
N ILE A 68 15.84 -16.46 12.23
CA ILE A 68 14.69 -15.80 11.60
C ILE A 68 13.57 -15.56 12.61
N LEU A 69 13.35 -16.51 13.54
CA LEU A 69 12.30 -16.37 14.54
C LEU A 69 12.61 -15.21 15.49
N ALA A 70 13.84 -15.14 16.00
CA ALA A 70 14.31 -14.00 16.79
C ALA A 70 14.16 -12.68 16.02
N GLY A 71 14.52 -12.68 14.73
CA GLY A 71 14.32 -11.53 13.85
C GLY A 71 12.86 -11.07 13.78
N ILE A 72 11.92 -12.01 13.56
CA ILE A 72 10.47 -11.70 13.53
C ILE A 72 10.00 -11.13 14.88
N LEU A 73 10.42 -11.72 15.99
CA LEU A 73 10.02 -11.28 17.33
C LEU A 73 10.47 -9.85 17.64
N ASN A 74 11.61 -9.43 17.07
CA ASN A 74 12.18 -8.09 17.25
C ASN A 74 11.61 -7.03 16.30
N LEU A 75 10.78 -7.40 15.31
CA LEU A 75 10.16 -6.42 14.41
C LEU A 75 9.26 -5.44 15.18
N ASP A 76 9.29 -4.17 14.80
CA ASP A 76 8.34 -3.16 15.29
C ASP A 76 7.04 -3.20 14.48
N ILE A 77 6.30 -4.30 14.63
CA ILE A 77 4.99 -4.54 14.00
C ILE A 77 4.03 -5.14 15.01
N GLU A 78 2.73 -5.13 14.68
CA GLU A 78 1.70 -5.69 15.55
C GLU A 78 1.89 -7.19 15.84
N GLN A 79 1.47 -7.62 17.02
CA GLN A 79 1.60 -9.02 17.47
C GLN A 79 0.92 -10.02 16.52
N GLU A 80 -0.24 -9.65 15.96
CA GLU A 80 -0.95 -10.49 15.00
C GLU A 80 -0.15 -10.68 13.70
N ASP A 81 0.53 -9.63 13.21
CA ASP A 81 1.38 -9.73 12.04
C ASP A 81 2.62 -10.57 12.31
N LYS A 82 3.24 -10.44 13.50
CA LYS A 82 4.32 -11.35 13.92
C LYS A 82 3.85 -12.80 13.90
N ALA A 83 2.68 -13.09 14.46
CA ALA A 83 2.10 -14.43 14.46
C ALA A 83 1.90 -14.98 13.04
N ARG A 84 1.43 -14.16 12.10
CA ARG A 84 1.31 -14.54 10.68
C ARG A 84 2.67 -14.81 10.02
N LEU A 85 3.71 -14.04 10.32
CA LEU A 85 5.06 -14.29 9.82
C LEU A 85 5.62 -15.61 10.37
N ILE A 86 5.42 -15.89 11.66
CA ILE A 86 5.84 -17.14 12.31
C ILE A 86 5.09 -18.33 11.72
N TYR A 87 3.77 -18.21 11.56
CA TYR A 87 2.95 -19.24 10.93
C TYR A 87 3.45 -19.53 9.51
N PHE A 88 3.71 -18.50 8.70
CA PHE A 88 4.28 -18.65 7.37
C PHE A 88 5.69 -19.28 7.38
N LEU A 89 6.53 -18.99 8.38
CA LEU A 89 7.85 -19.60 8.54
C LEU A 89 7.74 -21.12 8.77
N TYR A 90 6.70 -21.56 9.49
CA TYR A 90 6.52 -22.95 9.91
C TYR A 90 5.44 -23.73 9.14
N LEU A 91 4.92 -23.23 8.01
CA LEU A 91 3.98 -23.98 7.15
C LEU A 91 4.40 -25.45 6.99
N SER A 92 3.48 -26.33 7.40
CA SER A 92 3.55 -27.78 7.23
C SER A 92 3.40 -28.17 5.75
N ASP A 93 3.68 -29.43 5.43
CA ASP A 93 3.51 -29.92 4.05
C ASP A 93 2.04 -30.03 3.64
N GLU A 94 1.15 -30.39 4.58
CA GLU A 94 -0.30 -30.44 4.38
C GLU A 94 -0.86 -29.04 4.06
N GLU A 95 -0.51 -28.02 4.84
CA GLU A 95 -0.92 -26.63 4.61
C GLU A 95 -0.41 -26.06 3.28
N LYS A 96 0.78 -26.48 2.84
CA LYS A 96 1.29 -26.09 1.51
C LYS A 96 0.47 -26.73 0.40
N GLN A 97 0.08 -27.99 0.55
CA GLN A 97 -0.76 -28.69 -0.41
C GLN A 97 -2.12 -28.03 -0.51
N GLU A 98 -2.77 -27.78 0.63
CA GLU A 98 -4.06 -27.07 0.70
C GLU A 98 -3.98 -25.69 0.01
N LEU A 99 -2.89 -24.94 0.23
CA LEU A 99 -2.68 -23.65 -0.41
C LEU A 99 -2.55 -23.77 -1.94
N ILE A 100 -1.82 -24.77 -2.43
CA ILE A 100 -1.65 -25.02 -3.86
C ILE A 100 -2.98 -25.44 -4.50
N GLU A 101 -3.73 -26.32 -3.84
CA GLU A 101 -5.05 -26.77 -4.29
C GLU A 101 -6.02 -25.59 -4.39
N SER A 102 -6.11 -24.77 -3.33
CA SER A 102 -6.94 -23.56 -3.31
C SER A 102 -6.58 -22.59 -4.46
N ILE A 103 -5.30 -22.44 -4.76
CA ILE A 103 -4.85 -21.61 -5.88
C ILE A 103 -5.28 -22.22 -7.21
N GLU A 104 -5.06 -23.51 -7.45
CA GLU A 104 -5.40 -24.14 -8.72
C GLU A 104 -6.92 -24.18 -8.96
N GLU A 105 -7.73 -24.39 -7.92
CA GLU A 105 -9.20 -24.32 -8.01
C GLU A 105 -9.68 -22.92 -8.42
N ALA A 106 -9.18 -21.88 -7.76
CA ALA A 106 -9.56 -20.49 -8.05
C ALA A 106 -8.99 -19.96 -9.38
N LYS A 107 -7.98 -20.61 -9.94
CA LYS A 107 -7.31 -20.18 -11.17
C LYS A 107 -8.21 -20.26 -12.39
N GLU A 108 -9.08 -21.27 -12.46
CA GLU A 108 -10.04 -21.40 -13.56
C GLU A 108 -11.07 -20.27 -13.56
N GLU A 109 -11.50 -19.84 -12.36
CA GLU A 109 -12.39 -18.70 -12.20
C GLU A 109 -11.74 -17.40 -12.69
N VAL A 110 -10.49 -17.13 -12.29
CA VAL A 110 -9.78 -15.93 -12.75
C VAL A 110 -9.50 -15.96 -14.25
N LYS A 111 -9.24 -17.13 -14.84
CA LYS A 111 -9.16 -17.27 -16.30
C LYS A 111 -10.48 -16.89 -16.97
N ARG A 112 -11.62 -17.33 -16.43
CA ARG A 112 -12.95 -16.98 -16.94
C ARG A 112 -13.16 -15.46 -16.91
N ILE A 113 -12.90 -14.81 -15.77
CA ILE A 113 -12.99 -13.34 -15.64
C ILE A 113 -12.10 -12.65 -16.68
N TYR A 114 -10.86 -13.13 -16.84
CA TYR A 114 -9.95 -12.58 -17.83
C TYR A 114 -10.47 -12.73 -19.26
N HIS A 115 -11.12 -13.85 -19.60
CA HIS A 115 -11.74 -14.04 -20.91
C HIS A 115 -12.92 -13.10 -21.15
N GLU A 116 -13.78 -12.91 -20.14
CA GLU A 116 -14.94 -12.02 -20.19
C GLU A 116 -14.53 -10.55 -20.32
N GLU A 117 -13.50 -10.13 -19.60
CA GLU A 117 -13.07 -8.73 -19.54
C GLU A 117 -11.90 -8.39 -20.47
N LYS A 118 -11.39 -9.37 -21.23
CA LYS A 118 -10.12 -9.29 -21.98
C LYS A 118 -9.94 -7.99 -22.73
N VAL A 119 -10.94 -7.60 -23.51
CA VAL A 119 -10.89 -6.40 -24.37
C VAL A 119 -10.83 -5.13 -23.52
N ASN A 120 -11.70 -5.01 -22.52
CA ASN A 120 -11.74 -3.85 -21.63
C ASN A 120 -10.45 -3.74 -20.82
N TYR A 121 -10.02 -4.85 -20.21
CA TYR A 121 -8.79 -4.93 -19.43
C TYR A 121 -7.55 -4.52 -20.25
N HIS A 122 -7.34 -5.06 -21.46
CA HIS A 122 -6.18 -4.69 -22.28
C HIS A 122 -6.18 -3.22 -22.68
N ASN A 123 -7.35 -2.68 -23.04
CA ASN A 123 -7.47 -1.27 -23.41
C ASN A 123 -7.14 -0.36 -22.22
N ASN A 124 -7.67 -0.69 -21.05
CA ASN A 124 -7.45 0.10 -19.85
C ASN A 124 -6.02 -0.04 -19.30
N GLU A 125 -5.46 -1.25 -19.30
CA GLU A 125 -4.06 -1.50 -18.93
C GLU A 125 -3.12 -0.65 -19.78
N LYS A 126 -3.30 -0.66 -21.10
CA LYS A 126 -2.50 0.18 -22.00
C LYS A 126 -2.67 1.66 -21.68
N ASN A 127 -3.90 2.13 -21.47
CA ASN A 127 -4.18 3.53 -21.15
C ASN A 127 -3.51 3.97 -19.84
N ILE A 128 -3.68 3.19 -18.78
CA ILE A 128 -3.08 3.42 -17.47
C ILE A 128 -1.55 3.46 -17.57
N LEU A 129 -0.94 2.46 -18.21
CA LEU A 129 0.52 2.40 -18.35
C LEU A 129 1.08 3.59 -19.15
N GLU A 130 0.38 4.07 -20.19
CA GLU A 130 0.78 5.29 -20.90
C GLU A 130 0.68 6.54 -20.02
N GLN A 131 -0.36 6.66 -19.18
CA GLN A 131 -0.46 7.78 -18.23
C GLN A 131 0.68 7.77 -17.21
N LEU A 132 1.04 6.60 -16.67
CA LEU A 132 2.11 6.44 -15.68
C LEU A 132 3.52 6.70 -16.26
N LYS A 133 3.69 6.73 -17.58
CA LYS A 133 4.96 7.17 -18.18
C LYS A 133 5.19 8.68 -18.03
N ASN A 134 4.14 9.46 -17.80
CA ASN A 134 4.27 10.89 -17.56
C ASN A 134 4.78 11.12 -16.12
N PRO A 135 5.96 11.73 -15.93
CA PRO A 135 6.49 12.02 -14.60
C PRO A 135 5.55 12.89 -13.75
N GLU A 136 4.74 13.73 -14.37
CA GLU A 136 3.80 14.59 -13.66
C GLU A 136 2.66 13.78 -13.04
N TYR A 137 2.07 12.84 -13.80
CA TYR A 137 1.04 11.95 -13.27
C TYR A 137 1.61 11.06 -12.16
N MET A 138 2.84 10.57 -12.31
CA MET A 138 3.51 9.76 -11.26
C MET A 138 3.74 10.54 -9.96
N LYS A 139 4.17 11.80 -10.04
CA LYS A 139 4.38 12.64 -8.84
C LYS A 139 3.08 13.03 -8.16
N GLN A 140 2.02 13.21 -8.94
CA GLN A 140 0.70 13.64 -8.45
C GLN A 140 -0.15 12.47 -7.93
N LEU A 141 0.18 11.22 -8.29
CA LEU A 141 -0.48 10.05 -7.73
C LEU A 141 -0.27 10.00 -6.22
N VAL A 142 -1.33 10.30 -5.46
CA VAL A 142 -1.39 10.23 -4.00
C VAL A 142 -0.31 11.08 -3.30
N ASN A 143 0.13 12.15 -3.97
CA ASN A 143 1.24 13.01 -3.52
C ASN A 143 2.46 12.19 -3.06
N LEU A 144 2.81 11.15 -3.82
CA LEU A 144 3.93 10.29 -3.47
C LEU A 144 5.25 10.98 -3.75
N ARG A 145 6.07 11.08 -2.71
CA ARG A 145 7.43 11.62 -2.80
C ARG A 145 8.43 10.53 -2.47
N PHE A 146 9.49 10.47 -3.26
CA PHE A 146 10.60 9.56 -3.04
C PHE A 146 11.83 10.40 -2.70
N GLN A 147 12.48 10.12 -1.56
CA GLN A 147 13.69 10.84 -1.15
C GLN A 147 14.91 10.49 -2.02
N SER A 148 14.86 9.39 -2.77
CA SER A 148 15.88 8.92 -3.72
C SER A 148 15.22 8.55 -5.08
N GLU A 149 16.01 8.28 -6.13
CA GLU A 149 15.51 7.70 -7.38
C GLU A 149 15.07 6.24 -7.14
N VAL A 150 13.88 6.08 -6.57
CA VAL A 150 13.27 4.78 -6.32
C VAL A 150 12.67 4.27 -7.63
N LYS A 151 13.06 3.06 -8.04
CA LYS A 151 12.42 2.39 -9.17
C LYS A 151 10.96 2.10 -8.82
N VAL A 152 10.02 2.73 -9.52
CA VAL A 152 8.60 2.41 -9.41
C VAL A 152 8.19 1.53 -10.59
N THR A 153 7.66 0.34 -10.28
CA THR A 153 7.18 -0.62 -11.28
C THR A 153 5.66 -0.69 -11.21
N PRO A 154 4.93 -0.21 -12.23
CA PRO A 154 3.48 -0.30 -12.24
C PRO A 154 3.00 -1.70 -12.64
N TYR A 155 1.91 -2.12 -12.03
CA TYR A 155 1.17 -3.31 -12.40
C TYR A 155 -0.33 -3.00 -12.42
N VAL A 156 -0.98 -3.28 -13.54
CA VAL A 156 -2.42 -3.14 -13.66
C VAL A 156 -3.09 -4.45 -13.26
N SER A 157 -3.96 -4.40 -12.26
CA SER A 157 -4.67 -5.57 -11.73
C SER A 157 -6.03 -5.71 -12.37
N LEU A 158 -6.38 -6.94 -12.73
CA LEU A 158 -7.71 -7.32 -13.20
C LEU A 158 -8.70 -7.37 -12.03
N ILE A 159 -8.27 -7.91 -10.88
CA ILE A 159 -9.16 -8.21 -9.76
C ILE A 159 -9.32 -7.02 -8.81
N ASP A 160 -8.27 -6.23 -8.59
CA ASP A 160 -8.32 -5.03 -7.75
C ASP A 160 -8.87 -3.80 -8.51
N LYS A 161 -9.99 -3.97 -9.22
CA LYS A 161 -10.53 -3.11 -10.29
C LYS A 161 -10.44 -1.60 -10.12
N ASP A 162 -10.83 -1.05 -8.97
CA ASP A 162 -10.82 0.39 -8.69
C ASP A 162 -10.06 0.69 -7.40
N SER A 163 -8.84 0.17 -7.30
CA SER A 163 -7.98 0.46 -6.15
C SER A 163 -6.55 0.72 -6.57
N MET A 164 -5.86 1.51 -5.76
CA MET A 164 -4.43 1.72 -5.86
C MET A 164 -3.75 1.28 -4.58
N LYS A 165 -2.68 0.49 -4.71
CA LYS A 165 -1.87 0.00 -3.60
C LYS A 165 -0.40 0.17 -3.93
N LEU A 166 0.38 0.49 -2.91
CA LEU A 166 1.83 0.57 -3.00
C LEU A 166 2.42 -0.57 -2.18
N HIS A 167 3.37 -1.26 -2.77
CA HIS A 167 4.14 -2.27 -2.07
C HIS A 167 5.61 -1.99 -2.23
N TYR A 168 6.26 -1.65 -1.14
CA TYR A 168 7.69 -1.48 -1.14
C TYR A 168 8.42 -2.81 -1.01
N GLN A 169 9.50 -2.96 -1.78
CA GLN A 169 10.38 -4.11 -1.74
C GLN A 169 11.85 -3.68 -1.76
N GLN A 170 12.36 -3.31 -0.58
CA GLN A 170 13.77 -3.03 -0.27
C GLN A 170 14.60 -2.53 -1.46
N SER A 171 15.60 -3.32 -1.88
CA SER A 171 16.57 -2.99 -2.93
C SER A 171 16.00 -2.90 -4.35
N ARG A 172 14.71 -3.19 -4.55
CA ARG A 172 14.06 -3.21 -5.88
C ARG A 172 13.06 -2.08 -6.10
N GLY A 173 12.79 -1.29 -5.06
CA GLY A 173 11.95 -0.11 -5.12
C GLY A 173 10.49 -0.39 -4.80
N VAL A 174 9.58 0.25 -5.51
CA VAL A 174 8.14 0.24 -5.22
C VAL A 174 7.37 -0.41 -6.35
N LEU A 175 6.52 -1.36 -6.01
CA LEU A 175 5.50 -1.86 -6.91
C LEU A 175 4.21 -1.05 -6.69
N LEU A 176 3.71 -0.46 -7.77
CA LEU A 176 2.47 0.29 -7.80
C LEU A 176 1.39 -0.58 -8.45
N ILE A 177 0.47 -1.11 -7.64
CA ILE A 177 -0.66 -1.92 -8.11
C ILE A 177 -1.85 -0.98 -8.33
N ILE A 178 -2.38 -0.95 -9.55
CA ILE A 178 -3.52 -0.11 -9.93
C ILE A 178 -4.58 -0.98 -10.58
N GLY A 179 -5.83 -0.85 -10.18
CA GLY A 179 -6.94 -1.54 -10.84
C GLY A 179 -7.19 -1.07 -12.27
N HIS A 180 -7.60 -1.98 -13.16
CA HIS A 180 -7.86 -1.63 -14.56
C HIS A 180 -9.06 -0.68 -14.77
N GLU A 181 -9.88 -0.40 -13.76
CA GLU A 181 -10.95 0.59 -13.80
C GLU A 181 -10.58 1.89 -13.06
N TYR A 182 -9.37 1.96 -12.49
CA TYR A 182 -8.92 3.10 -11.71
C TYR A 182 -8.74 4.35 -12.57
N ASN A 183 -9.35 5.45 -12.14
CA ASN A 183 -9.27 6.72 -12.84
C ASN A 183 -8.19 7.63 -12.25
N ILE A 184 -6.95 7.48 -12.74
CA ILE A 184 -5.78 8.28 -12.35
C ILE A 184 -6.06 9.79 -12.46
N LYS A 185 -6.68 10.23 -13.56
CA LYS A 185 -6.95 11.66 -13.78
C LYS A 185 -7.93 12.22 -12.77
N ASN A 186 -8.99 11.47 -12.46
CA ASN A 186 -9.96 11.88 -11.47
C ASN A 186 -9.34 11.94 -10.07
N ASP A 187 -8.51 10.95 -9.72
CA ASP A 187 -7.79 10.93 -8.46
C ASP A 187 -6.90 12.17 -8.32
N ILE A 188 -6.05 12.43 -9.31
CA ILE A 188 -5.19 13.61 -9.39
C ILE A 188 -5.99 14.91 -9.32
N PHE A 189 -7.04 15.04 -10.13
CA PHE A 189 -7.92 16.21 -10.13
C PHE A 189 -8.57 16.44 -8.76
N MET A 190 -9.03 15.36 -8.11
CA MET A 190 -9.65 15.42 -6.80
C MET A 190 -8.66 15.88 -5.73
N TYR A 191 -7.38 15.50 -5.78
CA TYR A 191 -6.36 15.98 -4.83
C TYR A 191 -5.91 17.42 -5.12
N SER A 192 -5.72 17.79 -6.39
CA SER A 192 -5.22 19.12 -6.76
C SER A 192 -6.27 20.22 -6.56
N HIS A 193 -7.56 19.87 -6.53
CA HIS A 193 -8.67 20.84 -6.43
C HIS A 193 -9.55 20.66 -5.19
N LYS A 194 -9.05 20.01 -4.12
CA LYS A 194 -9.82 19.95 -2.85
C LYS A 194 -10.18 21.35 -2.36
N SER A 195 -11.47 21.54 -2.10
CA SER A 195 -11.99 22.80 -1.60
C SER A 195 -11.43 23.09 -0.20
N SER A 196 -11.33 24.38 0.16
CA SER A 196 -10.96 24.78 1.52
C SER A 196 -11.91 24.19 2.56
N LEU A 197 -13.20 24.00 2.22
CA LEU A 197 -14.16 23.35 3.10
C LEU A 197 -13.78 21.90 3.43
N GLU A 198 -13.35 21.12 2.44
CA GLU A 198 -12.91 19.74 2.67
C GLU A 198 -11.64 19.69 3.50
N LYS A 199 -10.69 20.60 3.24
CA LYS A 199 -9.48 20.78 4.04
C LYS A 199 -9.82 21.13 5.49
N PHE A 200 -10.74 22.06 5.73
CA PHE A 200 -11.21 22.40 7.08
C PHE A 200 -11.94 21.24 7.77
N LYS A 201 -12.78 20.49 7.05
CA LYS A 201 -13.43 19.29 7.62
C LYS A 201 -12.40 18.22 8.02
N ALA A 202 -11.35 18.05 7.21
CA ALA A 202 -10.24 17.17 7.56
C ALA A 202 -9.45 17.68 8.76
N LEU A 203 -9.27 18.99 8.92
CA LEU A 203 -8.60 19.58 10.09
C LEU A 203 -9.49 19.72 11.32
N GLY A 204 -10.82 19.62 11.19
CA GLY A 204 -11.79 19.83 12.28
C GLY A 204 -11.90 18.67 13.28
N ASP A 205 -10.80 17.98 13.57
CA ASP A 205 -10.72 16.82 14.44
C ASP A 205 -9.42 16.85 15.25
N ASP A 206 -9.56 16.72 16.57
CA ASP A 206 -8.46 16.89 17.52
C ASP A 206 -7.28 15.94 17.24
N THR A 207 -7.57 14.68 16.92
CA THR A 207 -6.54 13.69 16.58
C THR A 207 -5.84 14.06 15.28
N ARG A 208 -6.59 14.47 14.25
CA ARG A 208 -5.99 14.87 12.97
C ARG A 208 -5.13 16.13 13.09
N LEU A 209 -5.51 17.08 13.94
CA LEU A 209 -4.67 18.24 14.24
C LEU A 209 -3.36 17.83 14.90
N LYS A 210 -3.42 16.99 15.94
CA LYS A 210 -2.22 16.47 16.62
C LYS A 210 -1.29 15.70 15.68
N ILE A 211 -1.85 14.92 14.75
CA ILE A 211 -1.09 14.24 13.70
C ILE A 211 -0.36 15.28 12.83
N VAL A 212 -1.07 16.30 12.35
CA VAL A 212 -0.48 17.35 11.50
C VAL A 212 0.59 18.13 12.24
N GLU A 213 0.34 18.53 13.49
CA GLU A 213 1.31 19.20 14.36
C GLU A 213 2.59 18.37 14.53
N SER A 214 2.44 17.07 14.80
CA SER A 214 3.58 16.15 14.96
C SER A 214 4.39 15.99 13.67
N ILE A 215 3.74 15.99 12.51
CA ILE A 215 4.37 15.85 11.19
C ILE A 215 5.07 17.14 10.75
N ILE A 216 4.60 18.31 11.21
CA ILE A 216 5.23 19.60 10.91
C ILE A 216 6.62 19.69 11.53
N GLU A 217 6.82 19.10 12.72
CA GLU A 217 8.13 19.06 13.37
C GLU A 217 9.11 18.17 12.60
N GLU A 218 8.68 16.96 12.22
CA GLU A 218 9.45 16.02 11.41
C GLU A 218 8.54 14.99 10.72
N PRO A 219 8.92 14.44 9.55
CA PRO A 219 8.16 13.35 8.92
C PRO A 219 8.06 12.13 9.85
N LYS A 220 6.85 11.58 10.02
CA LYS A 220 6.60 10.43 10.91
C LYS A 220 5.91 9.28 10.19
N THR A 221 6.19 8.07 10.63
CA THR A 221 5.49 6.84 10.21
C THR A 221 4.16 6.67 10.97
N ALA A 222 3.30 5.79 10.46
CA ALA A 222 2.06 5.44 11.17
C ALA A 222 2.33 4.78 12.54
N SER A 223 3.42 4.03 12.71
CA SER A 223 3.81 3.41 13.99
C SER A 223 4.25 4.46 15.01
N GLU A 224 5.08 5.42 14.58
CA GLU A 224 5.52 6.52 15.45
C GLU A 224 4.34 7.38 15.92
N LEU A 225 3.40 7.70 15.02
CA LEU A 225 2.17 8.43 15.37
C LEU A 225 1.25 7.62 16.29
N SER A 226 1.12 6.31 16.05
CA SER A 226 0.36 5.39 16.92
C SER A 226 0.92 5.39 18.34
N SER A 227 2.24 5.29 18.46
CA SER A 227 2.95 5.33 19.75
C SER A 227 2.82 6.67 20.44
N LEU A 228 3.02 7.77 19.71
CA LEU A 228 2.98 9.14 20.23
C LEU A 228 1.59 9.53 20.74
N LEU A 229 0.53 9.17 20.01
CA LEU A 229 -0.85 9.55 20.31
C LEU A 229 -1.60 8.50 21.12
N ASN A 230 -0.97 7.36 21.43
CA ASN A 230 -1.56 6.22 22.12
C ASN A 230 -2.85 5.73 21.42
N LEU A 231 -2.78 5.58 20.11
CA LEU A 231 -3.88 5.10 19.24
C LEU A 231 -3.43 3.87 18.47
N THR A 232 -4.38 3.04 18.03
CA THR A 232 -4.05 1.87 17.21
C THR A 232 -3.58 2.29 15.81
N ILE A 233 -2.68 1.51 15.19
CA ILE A 233 -2.24 1.74 13.80
C ILE A 233 -3.42 1.85 12.82
N PRO A 234 -4.48 1.00 12.90
CA PRO A 234 -5.66 1.13 12.05
C PRO A 234 -6.37 2.49 12.19
N THR A 235 -6.51 2.99 13.42
CA THR A 235 -7.09 4.31 13.69
C THR A 235 -6.23 5.42 13.07
N ILE A 236 -4.91 5.36 13.27
CA ILE A 236 -3.96 6.31 12.66
C ILE A 236 -4.03 6.26 11.13
N ALA A 237 -4.04 5.06 10.53
CA ALA A 237 -4.14 4.89 9.09
C ALA A 237 -5.44 5.50 8.52
N HIS A 238 -6.55 5.40 9.25
CA HIS A 238 -7.80 6.06 8.88
C HIS A 238 -7.64 7.59 8.87
N HIS A 239 -7.07 8.17 9.92
CA HIS A 239 -6.83 9.62 10.01
C HIS A 239 -5.87 10.11 8.92
N LEU A 240 -4.76 9.40 8.69
CA LEU A 240 -3.79 9.71 7.64
C LEU A 240 -4.44 9.65 6.26
N LYS A 241 -5.28 8.64 5.99
CA LYS A 241 -6.02 8.55 4.73
C LYS A 241 -6.90 9.78 4.51
N VAL A 242 -7.63 10.23 5.53
CA VAL A 242 -8.46 11.44 5.44
C VAL A 242 -7.61 12.68 5.11
N LEU A 243 -6.46 12.83 5.78
CA LEU A 243 -5.56 13.97 5.57
C LEU A 243 -4.89 13.95 4.18
N VAL A 244 -4.48 12.78 3.69
CA VAL A 244 -3.96 12.59 2.32
C VAL A 244 -5.05 12.93 1.30
N LEU A 245 -6.27 12.39 1.49
CA LEU A 245 -7.44 12.68 0.63
C LEU A 245 -7.83 14.16 0.62
N ALA A 246 -7.57 14.89 1.70
CA ALA A 246 -7.80 16.32 1.77
C ALA A 246 -6.66 17.16 1.15
N GLY A 247 -5.55 16.52 0.75
CA GLY A 247 -4.37 17.22 0.24
C GLY A 247 -3.64 18.03 1.32
N ILE A 248 -3.72 17.62 2.59
CA ILE A 248 -3.03 18.26 3.72
C ILE A 248 -1.62 17.69 3.88
N ILE A 249 -1.50 16.37 3.73
CA ILE A 249 -0.23 15.63 3.86
C ILE A 249 0.07 14.81 2.61
N SER A 250 1.34 14.49 2.42
CA SER A 250 1.87 13.62 1.39
C SER A 250 2.52 12.39 2.00
N THR A 251 2.60 11.32 1.22
CA THR A 251 3.29 10.09 1.63
C THR A 251 4.70 10.11 1.06
N CYS A 252 5.70 10.02 1.92
CA CYS A 252 7.10 9.94 1.53
C CYS A 252 7.63 8.52 1.78
N VAL A 253 8.35 7.97 0.79
CA VAL A 253 9.02 6.68 0.92
C VAL A 253 10.54 6.93 0.96
N ASN A 254 11.15 6.66 2.11
CA ASN A 254 12.61 6.61 2.27
C ASN A 254 13.09 5.17 2.04
N THR A 255 14.18 4.98 1.31
CA THR A 255 14.69 3.66 0.90
C THR A 255 16.13 3.38 1.30
N GLU A 256 16.75 4.21 2.13
CA GLU A 256 18.20 4.12 2.38
C GLU A 256 18.58 2.91 3.24
N GLU A 257 17.73 2.44 4.17
CA GLU A 257 18.07 1.30 5.05
C GLU A 257 16.89 0.34 5.30
N THR A 258 15.67 0.87 5.45
CA THR A 258 14.40 0.14 5.49
C THR A 258 13.36 1.01 4.78
N ALA A 259 12.40 0.47 4.02
CA ALA A 259 11.31 1.37 3.65
C ALA A 259 10.58 1.77 4.90
N LYS A 260 10.65 3.07 5.13
CA LYS A 260 9.74 3.74 6.02
C LYS A 260 8.86 4.61 5.15
N VAL A 261 7.58 4.26 5.17
CA VAL A 261 6.52 5.13 4.67
C VAL A 261 6.29 6.16 5.76
N THR A 262 6.79 7.36 5.52
CA THR A 262 6.59 8.53 6.38
C THR A 262 5.53 9.43 5.77
N TYR A 263 4.98 10.31 6.59
CA TYR A 263 4.03 11.31 6.20
C TYR A 263 4.63 12.69 6.47
N GLU A 264 4.47 13.60 5.52
CA GLU A 264 4.98 14.97 5.59
C GLU A 264 3.92 15.96 5.12
N LEU A 265 4.08 17.25 5.44
CA LEU A 265 3.15 18.29 5.00
C LEU A 265 3.16 18.46 3.48
N TYR A 266 1.98 18.50 2.86
CA TYR A 266 1.85 18.76 1.42
C TYR A 266 1.71 20.26 1.16
N TYR A 267 2.84 20.95 1.01
CA TYR A 267 2.91 22.41 0.84
C TYR A 267 1.95 23.00 -0.21
N PRO A 268 1.81 22.46 -1.43
CA PRO A 268 0.89 23.03 -2.41
C PRO A 268 -0.56 23.08 -1.91
N GLY A 269 -1.01 22.04 -1.19
CA GLY A 269 -2.36 22.01 -0.63
C GLY A 269 -2.56 22.98 0.53
N ILE A 270 -1.51 23.25 1.30
CA ILE A 270 -1.51 24.17 2.45
C ILE A 270 -1.43 25.63 2.01
N GLU A 271 -0.65 25.97 0.99
CA GLU A 271 -0.53 27.33 0.45
C GLU A 271 -1.91 27.87 0.03
N ASP A 272 -2.70 27.05 -0.68
CA ASP A 272 -4.08 27.38 -1.04
C ASP A 272 -4.97 27.63 0.17
N LEU A 273 -4.80 26.83 1.23
CA LEU A 273 -5.59 26.95 2.45
C LEU A 273 -5.25 28.25 3.19
N ILE A 274 -3.95 28.57 3.33
CA ILE A 274 -3.45 29.81 3.94
C ILE A 274 -3.92 31.02 3.14
N ALA A 275 -3.82 30.99 1.81
CA ALA A 275 -4.27 32.08 0.96
C ALA A 275 -5.77 32.37 1.15
N ASN A 276 -6.60 31.32 1.27
CA ASN A 276 -8.03 31.47 1.49
C ASN A 276 -8.36 31.91 2.92
N LEU A 277 -7.65 31.42 3.94
CA LEU A 277 -7.76 31.91 5.32
C LEU A 277 -7.40 33.39 5.42
N ASN A 278 -6.30 33.80 4.81
CA ASN A 278 -5.88 35.21 4.79
C ASN A 278 -6.93 36.09 4.12
N LYS A 279 -7.53 35.64 3.00
CA LYS A 279 -8.64 36.36 2.36
C LYS A 279 -9.85 36.50 3.29
N LEU A 280 -10.21 35.47 4.05
CA LEU A 280 -11.32 35.52 5.00
C LEU A 280 -11.03 36.46 6.18
N MET A 281 -9.84 36.33 6.77
CA MET A 281 -9.43 37.11 7.94
C MET A 281 -9.20 38.59 7.60
N LEU A 282 -8.60 38.90 6.45
CA LEU A 282 -8.33 40.27 6.01
C LEU A 282 -9.55 40.91 5.31
N GLY A 283 -10.39 40.11 4.66
CA GLY A 283 -11.64 40.59 4.03
C GLY A 283 -12.76 40.91 5.03
N GLY A 284 -12.66 40.40 6.26
CA GLY A 284 -13.57 40.70 7.36
C GLY A 284 -13.23 41.98 8.14
N ILE A 285 -12.09 42.63 7.85
CA ILE A 285 -11.75 43.95 8.38
C ILE A 285 -12.31 44.99 7.40
N ARG A 286 -13.60 45.32 7.54
CA ARG A 286 -14.24 46.49 6.93
C ARG A 286 -14.97 47.30 7.98
#